data_AF-A0A3C1G8L8-F1
#
_entry.id   AF-A0A3C1G8L8-F1
#
_cell.length_a   1.000
_cell.length_b   1.000
_cell.length_c   1.000
_cell.angle_alpha   90.00
_cell.angle_beta   90.00
_cell.angle_gamma   90.00
#
_symmetry.space_group_name_H-M   'P 1'
#
loop_
_entity.id
_entity.type
_entity.pdbx_description
1 polymer ?
#
loop_
_entity_poly.entity_id
_entity_poly.type
_entity_poly.pdbx_seq_one_letter_code
_entity_poly.pdbx_strand_id
1 'polypeptide(L)'
;MFDLVRYPKHAGYLSNVATVLAELAEGLDGVDLVRVADAEGEVAYAQRLGHLLELVRRPEPARSLAEWVAARATRIVPLTPGRPMTGAPRDFRWRLAVNDDVEPDEGVG
;
A
#
# COMPACT_ATOMS: atom_id res chain seq x y z
N MET A 1 -5.06 7.69 7.79
CA MET A 1 -4.30 6.65 7.06
C MET A 1 -4.86 6.41 5.65
N PHE A 2 -6.16 6.15 5.49
CA PHE A 2 -6.76 5.89 4.17
C PHE A 2 -6.91 7.12 3.25
N ASP A 3 -7.02 8.34 3.80
CA ASP A 3 -7.07 9.57 2.98
C ASP A 3 -5.83 9.79 2.12
N LEU A 4 -4.68 9.28 2.57
CA LEU A 4 -3.40 9.35 1.85
C LEU A 4 -3.36 8.44 0.61
N VAL A 5 -4.22 7.41 0.54
CA VAL A 5 -4.34 6.53 -0.64
C VAL A 5 -5.52 6.94 -1.52
N ARG A 6 -6.38 7.84 -1.01
CA ARG A 6 -7.64 8.26 -1.62
C ARG A 6 -7.45 9.29 -2.74
N TYR A 7 -6.42 10.13 -2.67
CA TYR A 7 -6.19 11.22 -3.64
C TYR A 7 -4.72 11.37 -4.05
N PRO A 8 -4.20 10.56 -4.98
CA PRO A 8 -2.89 10.83 -5.56
C PRO A 8 -2.93 12.12 -6.39
N LYS A 9 -2.53 13.24 -5.79
CA LYS A 9 -2.29 14.49 -6.51
C LYS A 9 -0.80 14.59 -6.85
N HIS A 10 -0.46 14.15 -8.07
CA HIS A 10 0.80 14.42 -8.78
C HIS A 10 2.06 13.75 -8.20
N ALA A 11 3.15 13.79 -8.98
CA ALA A 11 4.45 13.24 -8.64
C ALA A 11 4.96 13.83 -7.30
N GLY A 12 5.40 12.97 -6.39
CA GLY A 12 5.84 13.31 -5.03
C GLY A 12 4.81 13.01 -3.92
N TYR A 13 3.53 12.83 -4.23
CA TYR A 13 2.52 12.52 -3.21
C TYR A 13 2.66 11.11 -2.65
N LEU A 14 2.87 10.08 -3.48
CA LEU A 14 3.06 8.71 -2.99
C LEU A 14 4.36 8.55 -2.20
N SER A 15 5.42 9.26 -2.56
CA SER A 15 6.64 9.33 -1.76
C SER A 15 6.38 9.99 -0.40
N ASN A 16 5.62 11.09 -0.35
CA ASN A 16 5.18 11.70 0.91
C ASN A 16 4.24 10.80 1.72
N VAL A 17 3.36 10.04 1.06
CA VAL A 17 2.49 9.04 1.70
C VAL A 17 3.33 7.90 2.27
N ALA A 18 4.37 7.44 1.56
CA ALA A 18 5.29 6.43 2.02
C ALA A 18 6.10 6.92 3.24
N THR A 19 6.56 8.17 3.24
CA THR A 19 7.24 8.80 4.39
C THR A 19 6.33 8.94 5.60
N VAL A 20 5.11 9.47 5.43
CA VAL A 20 4.12 9.57 6.52
C VAL A 20 3.69 8.18 7.00
N LEU A 21 3.57 7.20 6.10
CA LEU A 21 3.33 5.80 6.48
C LEU A 21 4.52 5.21 7.24
N ALA A 22 5.76 5.54 6.89
CA ALA A 22 6.94 5.07 7.60
C ALA A 22 7.01 5.62 9.04
N GLU A 23 6.64 6.90 9.23
CA GLU A 23 6.54 7.54 10.55
C GLU A 23 5.37 6.97 11.39
N LEU A 24 4.21 6.76 10.77
CA LEU A 24 3.05 6.17 11.46
C LEU A 24 3.24 4.67 11.74
N ALA A 25 4.02 3.96 10.90
CA ALA A 25 4.25 2.54 11.03
C ALA A 25 5.23 2.14 12.13
N GLU A 26 5.95 3.08 12.74
CA GLU A 26 6.81 2.79 13.91
C GLU A 26 6.04 2.26 15.12
N GLY A 27 4.71 2.47 15.16
CA GLY A 27 3.81 1.88 16.15
C GLY A 27 2.73 0.96 15.57
N LEU A 28 2.80 0.58 14.29
CA LEU A 28 1.77 -0.27 13.69
C LEU A 28 1.94 -1.72 14.13
N ASP A 29 0.91 -2.25 14.80
CA ASP A 29 0.71 -3.68 15.00
C ASP A 29 -0.10 -4.27 13.83
N GLY A 30 0.27 -5.48 13.38
CA GLY A 30 -0.38 -6.14 12.25
C GLY A 30 -1.85 -6.52 12.49
N VAL A 31 -2.24 -6.79 13.74
CA VAL A 31 -3.62 -7.10 14.13
C VAL A 31 -4.49 -5.84 14.06
N ASP A 32 -3.98 -4.72 14.57
CA ASP A 32 -4.70 -3.45 14.51
C ASP A 32 -4.84 -2.96 13.06
N LEU A 33 -3.82 -3.16 12.23
CA LEU A 33 -3.89 -2.89 10.80
C LEU A 33 -5.01 -3.68 10.10
N VAL A 34 -5.11 -4.98 10.41
CA VAL A 34 -6.18 -5.84 9.89
C VAL A 34 -7.56 -5.40 10.39
N ARG A 35 -7.70 -5.01 11.66
CA ARG A 35 -8.96 -4.48 12.21
C ARG A 35 -9.45 -3.24 11.47
N VAL A 36 -8.54 -2.31 11.19
CA VAL A 36 -8.92 -1.10 10.43
C VAL A 36 -9.29 -1.47 8.99
N ALA A 37 -8.55 -2.38 8.34
CA ALA A 37 -8.90 -2.84 7.00
C ALA A 37 -10.30 -3.50 6.94
N ASP A 38 -10.65 -4.27 7.97
CA ASP A 38 -11.98 -4.90 8.08
C ASP A 38 -13.09 -3.87 8.33
N ALA A 39 -12.84 -2.86 9.16
CA ALA A 39 -13.80 -1.79 9.46
C ALA A 39 -14.06 -0.87 8.26
N GLU A 40 -13.03 -0.54 7.48
CA GLU A 40 -13.16 0.29 6.27
C GLU A 40 -13.81 -0.48 5.11
N GLY A 41 -13.59 -1.80 5.03
CA GLY A 41 -14.18 -2.69 4.02
C GLY A 41 -13.61 -2.52 2.59
N GLU A 42 -12.68 -1.57 2.38
CA GLU A 42 -12.12 -1.25 1.07
C GLU A 42 -10.85 -2.04 0.76
N VAL A 43 -11.02 -3.23 0.18
CA VAL A 43 -9.93 -4.17 -0.13
C VAL A 43 -8.84 -3.54 -1.01
N ALA A 44 -9.20 -2.67 -1.95
CA ALA A 44 -8.25 -2.01 -2.84
C ALA A 44 -7.22 -1.15 -2.09
N TYR A 45 -7.58 -0.61 -0.94
CA TYR A 45 -6.68 0.17 -0.12
C TYR A 45 -5.71 -0.71 0.67
N ALA A 46 -6.17 -1.84 1.20
CA ALA A 46 -5.31 -2.83 1.84
C ALA A 46 -4.26 -3.39 0.86
N GLN A 47 -4.64 -3.63 -0.40
CA GLN A 47 -3.72 -4.05 -1.46
C GLN A 47 -2.57 -3.03 -1.67
N ARG A 48 -2.90 -1.74 -1.80
CA ARG A 48 -1.90 -0.67 -2.00
C ARG A 48 -1.03 -0.45 -0.76
N LEU A 49 -1.66 -0.39 0.42
CA LEU A 49 -0.97 -0.16 1.67
C LEU A 49 0.05 -1.27 1.97
N GLY A 50 -0.32 -2.51 1.73
CA GLY A 50 0.57 -3.64 1.88
C GLY A 50 1.84 -3.55 1.04
N HIS A 51 1.70 -3.23 -0.24
CA HIS A 51 2.83 -3.03 -1.15
C HIS A 51 3.73 -1.88 -0.68
N LEU A 52 3.14 -0.76 -0.25
CA LEU A 52 3.90 0.39 0.27
C LEU A 52 4.64 0.06 1.57
N LEU A 53 4.05 -0.73 2.48
CA LEU A 53 4.71 -1.17 3.71
C LEU A 53 5.95 -2.04 3.45
N GLU A 54 5.89 -2.90 2.43
CA GLU A 54 7.06 -3.69 2.01
C GLU A 54 8.16 -2.81 1.43
N LEU A 55 7.78 -1.81 0.62
CA LEU A 55 8.71 -0.85 0.04
C LEU A 55 9.49 -0.08 1.13
N VAL A 56 8.81 0.32 2.21
CA VAL A 56 9.45 1.01 3.37
C VAL A 56 10.03 0.04 4.41
N ARG A 57 10.26 -1.23 4.05
CA ARG A 57 10.87 -2.26 4.90
C ARG A 57 10.16 -2.47 6.24
N ARG A 58 8.82 -2.47 6.25
CA ARG A 58 7.98 -2.83 7.40
C ARG A 58 7.26 -4.17 7.16
N PRO A 59 7.99 -5.31 7.09
CA PRO A 59 7.44 -6.59 6.65
C PRO A 59 6.49 -7.26 7.67
N GLU A 60 6.62 -6.95 8.97
CA GLU A 60 5.80 -7.54 10.04
C GLU A 60 4.31 -7.17 9.92
N PRO A 61 3.91 -5.88 9.91
CA PRO A 61 2.52 -5.49 9.68
C PRO A 61 2.02 -5.90 8.29
N ALA A 62 2.90 -5.86 7.28
CA ALA A 62 2.59 -6.27 5.92
C ALA A 62 2.23 -7.76 5.82
N ARG A 63 2.77 -8.64 6.68
CA ARG A 63 2.42 -10.06 6.68
C ARG A 63 0.96 -10.29 7.04
N SER A 64 0.50 -9.73 8.17
CA SER A 64 -0.89 -9.88 8.62
C SER A 64 -1.88 -9.33 7.61
N LEU A 65 -1.57 -8.18 7.00
CA LEU A 65 -2.42 -7.59 5.97
C LEU A 65 -2.44 -8.41 4.68
N ALA A 66 -1.34 -9.07 4.31
CA ALA A 66 -1.28 -9.93 3.13
C ALA A 66 -2.24 -11.13 3.24
N GLU A 67 -2.34 -11.75 4.41
CA GLU A 67 -3.30 -12.84 4.67
C GLU A 67 -4.75 -12.34 4.53
N TRP A 68 -5.05 -11.17 5.09
CA TRP A 68 -6.38 -10.56 4.97
C TRP A 68 -6.74 -10.25 3.51
N VAL A 69 -5.78 -9.72 2.73
CA VAL A 69 -5.94 -9.43 1.30
C VAL A 69 -6.14 -10.71 0.50
N ALA A 70 -5.33 -11.74 0.74
CA ALA A 70 -5.42 -13.01 0.01
C ALA A 70 -6.80 -13.66 0.13
N ALA A 71 -7.46 -13.50 1.29
CA ALA A 71 -8.80 -14.03 1.54
C ALA A 71 -9.94 -13.23 0.86
N ARG A 72 -9.73 -11.96 0.53
CA ARG A 72 -10.81 -11.03 0.13
C ARG A 72 -10.67 -10.43 -1.26
N ALA A 73 -9.44 -10.22 -1.73
CA ALA A 73 -9.20 -9.54 -2.99
C ALA A 73 -9.56 -10.44 -4.18
N THR A 74 -10.54 -10.02 -4.96
CA THR A 74 -10.98 -10.74 -6.18
C THR A 74 -10.41 -10.15 -7.45
N ARG A 75 -9.92 -8.90 -7.41
CA ARG A 75 -9.45 -8.15 -8.57
C ARG A 75 -8.02 -7.67 -8.40
N ILE A 76 -7.35 -7.48 -9.53
CA ILE A 76 -6.11 -6.71 -9.57
C ILE A 76 -6.45 -5.22 -9.62
N VAL A 77 -5.82 -4.41 -8.77
CA VAL A 77 -5.99 -2.96 -8.74
C VAL A 77 -4.69 -2.24 -9.14
N PRO A 78 -4.75 -1.01 -9.68
CA PRO A 78 -3.54 -0.21 -9.88
C PRO A 78 -2.95 0.28 -8.55
N LEU A 79 -1.62 0.39 -8.46
CA LEU A 79 -0.92 1.08 -7.38
C LEU A 79 -1.39 2.53 -7.30
N THR A 80 -1.31 3.24 -8.43
CA THR A 80 -1.79 4.61 -8.60
C THR A 80 -3.11 4.60 -9.38
N PRO A 81 -4.26 4.90 -8.72
CA PRO A 81 -5.53 5.12 -9.41
C PRO A 81 -5.42 6.11 -10.57
N GLY A 82 -6.11 5.84 -11.67
CA GLY A 82 -6.15 6.73 -12.84
C GLY A 82 -4.98 6.58 -13.82
N ARG A 83 -3.93 5.83 -13.48
CA ARG A 83 -2.87 5.46 -14.44
C ARG A 83 -3.19 4.13 -15.15
N PRO A 84 -2.78 3.96 -16.43
CA PRO A 84 -2.96 2.70 -17.15
C PRO A 84 -2.26 1.52 -16.45
N MET A 85 -2.86 0.33 -16.50
CA MET A 85 -2.27 -0.92 -15.98
C MET A 85 -1.60 -1.78 -17.06
N THR A 86 -1.70 -1.37 -18.33
CA THR A 86 -1.18 -2.10 -19.49
C THR A 86 0.34 -2.14 -19.42
N GLY A 87 0.93 -3.34 -19.49
CA GLY A 87 2.39 -3.54 -19.40
C GLY A 87 2.98 -3.35 -18.00
N ALA A 88 2.21 -2.91 -17.01
CA ALA A 88 2.69 -2.72 -15.65
C ALA A 88 3.03 -4.06 -14.98
N PRO A 89 4.18 -4.17 -14.27
CA PRO A 89 4.53 -5.33 -13.46
C PRO A 89 3.43 -5.68 -12.46
N ARG A 90 3.33 -6.96 -12.11
CA ARG A 90 2.31 -7.47 -11.19
C ARG A 90 2.95 -7.91 -9.89
N ASP A 91 2.48 -7.31 -8.81
CA ASP A 91 2.68 -7.81 -7.47
C ASP A 91 1.54 -8.78 -7.15
N PHE A 92 1.82 -10.06 -7.25
CA PHE A 92 0.80 -11.10 -7.04
C PHE A 92 0.42 -11.28 -5.58
N ARG A 93 1.31 -10.92 -4.64
CA ARG A 93 1.02 -10.99 -3.21
C ARG A 93 -0.10 -10.02 -2.85
N TRP A 94 -0.03 -8.81 -3.41
CA TRP A 94 -1.02 -7.76 -3.18
C TRP A 94 -2.11 -7.70 -4.25
N ARG A 95 -2.04 -8.58 -5.26
CA ARG A 95 -2.89 -8.53 -6.46
C ARG A 95 -2.95 -7.12 -7.04
N LEU A 96 -1.78 -6.58 -7.36
CA LEU A 96 -1.62 -5.17 -7.67
C LEU A 96 -0.80 -4.98 -8.95
N ALA A 97 -1.19 -4.01 -9.77
CA ALA A 97 -0.43 -3.59 -10.94
C ALA A 97 0.42 -2.37 -10.55
N VAL A 98 1.73 -2.55 -10.50
CA VAL A 98 2.71 -1.53 -10.12
C VAL A 98 2.88 -0.58 -11.31
N ASN A 99 1.93 0.35 -11.44
CA ASN A 99 1.76 1.24 -12.59
C ASN A 99 2.29 2.64 -12.36
N ASP A 100 3.17 2.79 -11.37
CA ASP A 100 3.90 4.00 -11.05
C ASP A 100 5.21 3.59 -10.41
N ASP A 101 6.23 4.42 -10.57
CA ASP A 101 7.51 4.23 -9.90
C ASP A 101 7.44 4.95 -8.56
N VAL A 102 7.48 4.17 -7.48
CA VAL A 102 7.45 4.70 -6.11
C VAL A 102 8.75 4.24 -5.45
N GLU A 103 9.67 5.18 -5.32
CA GLU A 103 10.89 4.99 -4.56
C GLU A 103 10.71 5.61 -3.17
N PRO A 104 11.07 4.91 -2.08
CA PRO A 104 11.18 5.54 -0.78
C PRO A 104 12.32 6.55 -0.87
N ASP A 105 12.07 7.80 -0.47
CA ASP A 105 13.11 8.83 -0.43
C ASP A 105 14.28 8.28 0.39
N GLU A 106 15.47 8.14 -0.22
CA GLU A 106 16.68 7.82 0.51
C GLU A 106 16.99 9.03 1.39
N GLY A 107 16.40 9.06 2.58
CA GLY A 107 16.78 10.00 3.62
C GLY A 107 18.28 9.88 3.83
N VAL A 108 19.01 10.92 3.45
CA VAL A 108 20.44 11.09 3.72
C VAL A 108 20.73 10.75 5.18
N GLY A 109 21.41 9.63 5.37
CA GLY A 109 22.05 9.27 6.65
C GLY A 109 23.26 10.15 6.94
#